data_AF-A0A9E4DG05-F1
#
_entry.id   AF-A0A9E4DG05-F1
#
_cell.length_a   1.000
_cell.length_b   1.000
_cell.length_c   1.000
_cell.angle_alpha   90.00
_cell.angle_beta   90.00
_cell.angle_gamma   90.00
#
_symmetry.space_group_name_H-M   'P 1'
#
loop_
_entity.id
_entity.type
_entity.pdbx_description
1 polymer ?
#
loop_
_entity_poly.entity_id
_entity_poly.type
_entity_poly.pdbx_seq_one_letter_code
_entity_poly.pdbx_strand_id
1 'polypeptide(L)'
;MARSPRCHEAKLKAWAETDYHFNLDWLLRSVNTVLTGEAKFQFLHDEAAADVQEGLKRAAKYIDTCLNLIGGRLGLDHDRVFFGRFGVPVMVRYLDRRGGMLNEKERDKLLFWFVQAGMWGRFSGSTESFIDQDLAALEGPDGGLDKLLEQLRLWHGGLRVEPGHFTGWSLSARFYPVLYLLTRMGRARDWGTGLPLKAGLLGKMNRLEAHHVFPKSRLYKRGFKHAEANALANFCFLTKDTNLAISDRLPETYFPEVERAHPRALASQWIPDDPRLWKIENFRDFLEARKVLLAAEVNRRMEELLHGDTRWLAGPTAPVPAVPAVMGGIADEEEEARIEELGGWMETRGLPRGEAGHDFADPATGEQRAIFDLAWPNGIQEGLSRPAAVLLGEDKEVIALASGVGYRCFTTVAALKRYVETEILARGGARIREPGGLKRGSA
;
A
#
# COMPACT_ATOMS: atom_id res chain seq x y z
N MET A 1 -6.64 32.29 -26.75
CA MET A 1 -7.49 31.26 -26.12
C MET A 1 -6.63 30.45 -25.17
N ALA A 2 -6.78 30.68 -23.86
CA ALA A 2 -6.05 29.94 -22.84
C ALA A 2 -6.44 28.46 -22.89
N ARG A 3 -5.44 27.57 -22.88
CA ARG A 3 -5.62 26.12 -22.86
C ARG A 3 -6.31 25.74 -21.54
N SER A 4 -7.61 25.46 -21.58
CA SER A 4 -8.29 24.78 -20.48
C SER A 4 -7.62 23.41 -20.29
N PRO A 5 -7.23 23.00 -19.06
CA PRO A 5 -6.73 21.65 -18.81
C PRO A 5 -7.74 20.63 -19.31
N ARG A 6 -7.28 19.50 -19.87
CA ARG A 6 -8.21 18.44 -20.24
C ARG A 6 -8.90 17.97 -18.95
N CYS A 7 -10.21 17.74 -18.96
CA CYS A 7 -11.03 17.48 -17.76
C CYS A 7 -10.46 16.37 -16.84
N HIS A 8 -9.81 15.35 -17.40
CA HIS A 8 -9.14 14.29 -16.65
C HIS A 8 -7.88 14.78 -15.88
N GLU A 9 -7.07 15.67 -16.46
CA GLU A 9 -5.85 16.21 -15.82
C GLU A 9 -6.23 17.02 -14.57
N ALA A 10 -7.29 17.82 -14.67
CA ALA A 10 -7.81 18.58 -13.54
C ALA A 10 -8.26 17.66 -12.39
N LYS A 11 -8.89 16.53 -12.73
CA LYS A 11 -9.37 15.58 -11.71
C LYS A 11 -8.24 14.80 -11.05
N LEU A 12 -7.27 14.31 -11.81
CA LEU A 12 -6.07 13.66 -11.27
C LEU A 12 -5.31 14.60 -10.34
N LYS A 13 -5.18 15.89 -10.72
CA LYS A 13 -4.57 16.91 -9.87
C LYS A 13 -5.34 17.12 -8.56
N ALA A 14 -6.68 17.20 -8.62
CA ALA A 14 -7.50 17.37 -7.43
C ALA A 14 -7.35 16.20 -6.44
N TRP A 15 -7.25 14.96 -6.92
CA TRP A 15 -6.97 13.80 -6.05
C TRP A 15 -5.56 13.86 -5.45
N ALA A 16 -4.56 14.27 -6.23
CA ALA A 16 -3.19 14.44 -5.73
C ALA A 16 -3.09 15.50 -4.62
N GLU A 17 -3.87 16.58 -4.72
CA GLU A 17 -3.98 17.60 -3.65
C GLU A 17 -4.58 17.04 -2.35
N THR A 18 -5.31 15.92 -2.43
CA THR A 18 -5.84 15.17 -1.28
C THR A 18 -5.02 13.92 -0.92
N ASP A 19 -3.77 13.85 -1.39
CA ASP A 19 -2.82 12.75 -1.13
C ASP A 19 -3.20 11.39 -1.74
N TYR A 20 -3.98 11.39 -2.83
CA TYR A 20 -4.25 10.21 -3.66
C TYR A 20 -3.61 10.37 -5.04
N HIS A 21 -2.69 9.47 -5.40
CA HIS A 21 -1.88 9.61 -6.61
C HIS A 21 -2.27 8.56 -7.65
N PHE A 22 -3.16 8.95 -8.57
CA PHE A 22 -3.59 8.11 -9.68
C PHE A 22 -2.98 8.54 -11.00
N ASN A 23 -2.93 7.61 -11.96
CA ASN A 23 -2.51 7.89 -13.33
C ASN A 23 -3.71 7.83 -14.29
N LEU A 24 -3.49 8.29 -15.53
CA LEU A 24 -4.54 8.34 -16.55
C LEU A 24 -5.05 6.96 -16.92
N ASP A 25 -4.17 5.97 -17.00
CA ASP A 25 -4.52 4.58 -17.35
C ASP A 25 -5.49 3.96 -16.32
N TRP A 26 -5.25 4.16 -15.02
CA TRP A 26 -6.15 3.75 -13.95
C TRP A 26 -7.52 4.46 -14.03
N LEU A 27 -7.52 5.77 -14.31
CA LEU A 27 -8.76 6.53 -14.46
C LEU A 27 -9.57 6.04 -15.66
N LEU A 28 -8.93 5.85 -16.81
CA LEU A 28 -9.60 5.40 -18.02
C LEU A 28 -10.14 3.98 -17.89
N ARG A 29 -9.54 3.10 -17.07
CA ARG A 29 -10.17 1.82 -16.71
C ARG A 29 -11.52 2.02 -16.02
N SER A 30 -11.59 2.93 -15.05
CA SER A 30 -12.86 3.24 -14.37
C SER A 30 -13.88 3.87 -15.32
N VAL A 31 -13.45 4.66 -16.30
CA VAL A 31 -14.34 5.17 -17.36
C VAL A 31 -14.87 4.02 -18.21
N ASN A 32 -14.00 3.08 -18.59
CA ASN A 32 -14.37 1.93 -19.40
C ASN A 32 -15.40 1.05 -18.69
N THR A 33 -15.20 0.72 -17.41
CA THR A 33 -16.17 -0.09 -16.66
C THR A 33 -17.55 0.57 -16.59
N VAL A 34 -17.62 1.90 -16.49
CA VAL A 34 -18.86 2.68 -16.51
C VAL A 34 -19.57 2.61 -17.87
N LEU A 35 -18.82 2.67 -18.97
CA LEU A 35 -19.37 2.68 -20.34
C LEU A 35 -19.75 1.28 -20.81
N THR A 36 -18.82 0.35 -20.75
CA THR A 36 -18.91 -0.96 -21.42
C THR A 36 -19.25 -2.09 -20.44
N GLY A 37 -18.97 -1.91 -19.15
CA GLY A 37 -19.04 -2.98 -18.17
C GLY A 37 -17.82 -3.91 -18.19
N GLU A 38 -16.76 -3.54 -18.91
CA GLU A 38 -15.53 -4.33 -19.05
C GLU A 38 -14.28 -3.50 -18.67
N ALA A 39 -13.19 -4.18 -18.33
CA ALA A 39 -11.91 -3.55 -17.98
C ALA A 39 -11.07 -3.21 -19.21
N LYS A 40 -11.14 -4.03 -20.28
CA LYS A 40 -10.24 -3.94 -21.44
C LYS A 40 -10.52 -2.73 -22.34
N PHE A 41 -9.46 -1.99 -22.66
CA PHE A 41 -9.50 -0.78 -23.47
C PHE A 41 -9.95 -0.95 -24.93
N GLN A 42 -10.01 -2.18 -25.45
CA GLN A 42 -10.31 -2.45 -26.85
C GLN A 42 -11.65 -1.85 -27.31
N PHE A 43 -12.59 -1.66 -26.38
CA PHE A 43 -13.93 -1.17 -26.68
C PHE A 43 -14.10 0.35 -26.57
N LEU A 44 -13.14 1.07 -25.95
CA LEU A 44 -13.25 2.52 -25.78
C LEU A 44 -13.03 3.30 -27.09
N HIS A 45 -12.43 2.66 -28.11
CA HIS A 45 -12.18 3.27 -29.41
C HIS A 45 -13.42 3.34 -30.30
N ASP A 46 -14.44 2.54 -29.98
CA ASP A 46 -15.69 2.48 -30.73
C ASP A 46 -16.75 3.46 -30.18
N GLU A 47 -16.49 4.09 -29.03
CA GLU A 47 -17.40 5.02 -28.35
C GLU A 47 -17.28 6.46 -28.87
N ALA A 48 -18.40 7.18 -28.96
CA ALA A 48 -18.37 8.57 -29.37
C ALA A 48 -17.74 9.47 -28.29
N ALA A 49 -17.05 10.54 -28.72
CA ALA A 49 -16.36 11.45 -27.80
C ALA A 49 -17.28 12.08 -26.73
N ALA A 50 -18.57 12.26 -27.03
CA ALA A 50 -19.56 12.75 -26.08
C ALA A 50 -19.86 11.73 -24.97
N ASP A 51 -19.99 10.45 -25.32
CA ASP A 51 -20.24 9.36 -24.38
C ASP A 51 -19.03 9.16 -23.46
N VAL A 52 -17.81 9.22 -24.00
CA VAL A 52 -16.58 9.16 -23.20
C VAL A 52 -16.49 10.33 -22.22
N GLN A 53 -16.90 11.54 -22.60
CA GLN A 53 -16.92 12.68 -21.70
C GLN A 53 -17.93 12.51 -20.56
N GLU A 54 -19.11 11.95 -20.84
CA GLU A 54 -20.11 11.69 -19.82
C GLU A 54 -19.71 10.53 -18.90
N GLY A 55 -19.14 9.46 -19.47
CA GLY A 55 -18.53 8.36 -18.72
C GLY A 55 -17.44 8.84 -17.77
N LEU A 56 -16.58 9.77 -18.21
CA LEU A 56 -15.56 10.39 -17.37
C LEU A 56 -16.15 11.13 -16.16
N LYS A 57 -17.23 11.91 -16.35
CA LYS A 57 -17.89 12.61 -15.24
C LYS A 57 -18.51 11.62 -14.25
N ARG A 58 -19.20 10.59 -14.73
CA ARG A 58 -19.79 9.53 -13.90
C ARG A 58 -18.72 8.77 -13.12
N ALA A 59 -17.68 8.31 -13.79
CA ALA A 59 -16.56 7.61 -13.17
C ALA A 59 -15.89 8.49 -12.10
N ALA A 60 -15.58 9.75 -12.41
CA ALA A 60 -14.98 10.68 -11.44
C ALA A 60 -15.85 10.88 -10.19
N LYS A 61 -17.18 11.04 -10.37
CA LYS A 61 -18.14 11.15 -9.26
C LYS A 61 -18.15 9.90 -8.37
N TYR A 62 -18.16 8.71 -8.97
CA TYR A 62 -18.21 7.47 -8.19
C TYR A 62 -16.85 7.07 -7.62
N ILE A 63 -15.74 7.49 -8.22
CA ILE A 63 -14.42 7.41 -7.60
C ILE A 63 -14.40 8.26 -6.34
N ASP A 64 -14.85 9.52 -6.39
CA ASP A 64 -14.95 10.37 -5.19
C ASP A 64 -15.80 9.70 -4.10
N THR A 65 -16.91 9.08 -4.51
CA THR A 65 -17.77 8.33 -3.60
C THR A 65 -17.02 7.15 -2.97
N CYS A 66 -16.29 6.34 -3.75
CA CYS A 66 -15.48 5.24 -3.25
C CYS A 66 -14.41 5.73 -2.26
N LEU A 67 -13.66 6.78 -2.60
CA LEU A 67 -12.63 7.34 -1.74
C LEU A 67 -13.22 7.85 -0.40
N ASN A 68 -14.38 8.51 -0.45
CA ASN A 68 -15.08 8.94 0.76
C ASN A 68 -15.57 7.76 1.61
N LEU A 69 -16.07 6.69 0.99
CA LEU A 69 -16.48 5.47 1.69
C LEU A 69 -15.28 4.78 2.36
N ILE A 70 -14.20 4.60 1.61
CA ILE A 70 -12.98 3.93 2.07
C ILE A 70 -12.31 4.75 3.18
N GLY A 71 -12.05 6.04 2.95
CA GLY A 71 -11.47 6.93 3.96
C GLY A 71 -12.37 7.11 5.19
N GLY A 72 -13.68 7.29 5.00
CA GLY A 72 -14.62 7.54 6.09
C GLY A 72 -14.92 6.33 6.96
N ARG A 73 -15.07 5.14 6.35
CA ARG A 73 -15.47 3.91 7.07
C ARG A 73 -14.29 3.04 7.48
N LEU A 74 -13.28 2.92 6.63
CA LEU A 74 -12.10 2.08 6.85
C LEU A 74 -10.91 2.89 7.39
N GLY A 75 -10.94 4.21 7.23
CA GLY A 75 -9.83 5.08 7.63
C GLY A 75 -8.64 5.08 6.68
N LEU A 76 -8.72 4.39 5.53
CA LEU A 76 -7.67 4.39 4.52
C LEU A 76 -7.74 5.68 3.70
N ASP A 77 -7.01 6.70 4.14
CA ASP A 77 -7.27 8.11 3.80
C ASP A 77 -6.20 8.78 2.92
N HIS A 78 -5.19 8.04 2.44
CA HIS A 78 -4.12 8.53 1.57
C HIS A 78 -3.41 7.39 0.80
N ASP A 79 -2.63 7.71 -0.24
CA ASP A 79 -2.08 6.75 -1.21
C ASP A 79 -1.25 5.62 -0.56
N ARG A 80 -0.44 5.93 0.46
CA ARG A 80 0.45 4.96 1.13
C ARG A 80 -0.30 3.83 1.84
N VAL A 81 -1.54 4.06 2.25
CA VAL A 81 -2.40 3.05 2.89
C VAL A 81 -3.53 2.60 1.96
N PHE A 82 -3.60 3.13 0.74
CA PHE A 82 -4.64 2.80 -0.23
C PHE A 82 -4.28 1.54 -1.02
N PHE A 83 -4.42 0.39 -0.37
CA PHE A 83 -4.30 -0.90 -1.03
C PHE A 83 -5.47 -1.19 -1.99
N GLY A 84 -5.34 -2.22 -2.82
CA GLY A 84 -6.47 -2.66 -3.65
C GLY A 84 -7.00 -1.61 -4.62
N ARG A 85 -6.18 -0.64 -5.06
CA ARG A 85 -6.58 0.48 -5.95
C ARG A 85 -7.36 0.04 -7.20
N PHE A 86 -7.08 -1.15 -7.72
CA PHE A 86 -7.76 -1.72 -8.89
C PHE A 86 -9.11 -2.39 -8.58
N GLY A 87 -9.52 -2.46 -7.32
CA GLY A 87 -10.90 -2.76 -6.94
C GLY A 87 -11.85 -1.58 -7.13
N VAL A 88 -11.33 -0.35 -7.21
CA VAL A 88 -12.14 0.87 -7.40
C VAL A 88 -12.93 0.85 -8.71
N PRO A 89 -12.37 0.49 -9.89
CA PRO A 89 -13.15 0.34 -11.12
C PRO A 89 -14.39 -0.57 -10.99
N VAL A 90 -14.30 -1.65 -10.21
CA VAL A 90 -15.41 -2.57 -9.92
C VAL A 90 -16.45 -1.90 -9.02
N MET A 91 -16.00 -1.24 -7.94
CA MET A 91 -16.89 -0.48 -7.04
C MET A 91 -17.60 0.66 -7.77
N VAL A 92 -16.90 1.36 -8.67
CA VAL A 92 -17.42 2.43 -9.50
C VAL A 92 -18.54 1.92 -10.39
N ARG A 93 -18.34 0.79 -11.10
CA ARG A 93 -19.40 0.16 -11.89
C ARG A 93 -20.61 -0.21 -11.02
N TYR A 94 -20.36 -0.80 -9.85
CA TYR A 94 -21.43 -1.19 -8.94
C TYR A 94 -22.27 0.02 -8.48
N LEU A 95 -21.61 1.11 -8.07
CA LEU A 95 -22.27 2.35 -7.67
C LEU A 95 -23.04 2.98 -8.82
N ASP A 96 -22.45 3.01 -10.01
CA ASP A 96 -23.04 3.61 -11.19
C ASP A 96 -24.35 2.92 -11.58
N ARG A 97 -24.38 1.59 -11.59
CA ARG A 97 -25.60 0.81 -11.83
C ARG A 97 -26.69 1.00 -10.78
N ARG A 98 -26.31 1.39 -9.57
CA ARG A 98 -27.22 1.68 -8.45
C ARG A 98 -27.60 3.17 -8.36
N GLY A 99 -27.16 4.00 -9.31
CA GLY A 99 -27.36 5.46 -9.24
C GLY A 99 -26.70 6.12 -8.03
N GLY A 100 -25.68 5.47 -7.44
CA GLY A 100 -24.98 5.92 -6.24
C GLY A 100 -25.67 5.61 -4.91
N MET A 101 -26.82 4.93 -4.92
CA MET A 101 -27.56 4.62 -3.70
C MET A 101 -27.13 3.26 -3.15
N LEU A 102 -26.60 3.24 -1.93
CA LEU A 102 -26.31 2.02 -1.17
C LEU A 102 -26.89 2.16 0.23
N ASN A 103 -27.57 1.13 0.73
CA ASN A 103 -27.87 1.06 2.16
C ASN A 103 -26.62 0.69 2.97
N GLU A 104 -26.73 0.76 4.30
CA GLU A 104 -25.60 0.50 5.21
C GLU A 104 -24.97 -0.90 5.02
N LYS A 105 -25.81 -1.94 4.88
CA LYS A 105 -25.36 -3.32 4.71
C LYS A 105 -24.67 -3.51 3.36
N GLU A 106 -25.23 -2.96 2.29
CA GLU A 106 -24.62 -3.04 0.95
C GLU A 106 -23.29 -2.29 0.89
N ARG A 107 -23.24 -1.09 1.46
CA ARG A 107 -22.01 -0.29 1.58
C ARG A 107 -20.92 -1.06 2.31
N ASP A 108 -21.22 -1.58 3.51
CA ASP A 108 -20.23 -2.25 4.33
C ASP A 108 -19.82 -3.61 3.73
N LYS A 109 -20.72 -4.31 3.04
CA LYS A 109 -20.39 -5.55 2.31
C LYS A 109 -19.49 -5.29 1.10
N LEU A 110 -19.71 -4.19 0.37
CA LEU A 110 -18.80 -3.76 -0.71
C LEU A 110 -17.41 -3.41 -0.15
N LEU A 111 -17.35 -2.73 1.00
CA LEU A 111 -16.08 -2.43 1.67
C LEU A 111 -15.40 -3.67 2.23
N PHE A 112 -16.15 -4.66 2.71
CA PHE A 112 -15.61 -5.98 3.08
C PHE A 112 -14.93 -6.65 1.88
N TRP A 113 -15.60 -6.67 0.72
CA TRP A 113 -14.99 -7.19 -0.50
C TRP A 113 -13.70 -6.42 -0.87
N PHE A 114 -13.74 -5.09 -0.82
CA PHE A 114 -12.57 -4.25 -1.12
C PHE A 114 -11.38 -4.57 -0.22
N VAL A 115 -11.61 -4.68 1.10
CA VAL A 115 -10.57 -5.02 2.07
C VAL A 115 -10.00 -6.40 1.80
N GLN A 116 -10.84 -7.41 1.56
CA GLN A 116 -10.40 -8.77 1.28
C GLN A 116 -9.60 -8.84 -0.04
N ALA A 117 -10.08 -8.18 -1.11
CA ALA A 117 -9.38 -8.13 -2.40
C ALA A 117 -8.01 -7.42 -2.28
N GLY A 118 -7.92 -6.34 -1.51
CA GLY A 118 -6.68 -5.62 -1.25
C GLY A 118 -5.70 -6.42 -0.38
N MET A 119 -6.18 -6.95 0.75
CA MET A 119 -5.40 -7.72 1.71
C MET A 119 -4.73 -8.95 1.09
N TRP A 120 -5.44 -9.64 0.20
CA TRP A 120 -4.92 -10.85 -0.47
C TRP A 120 -4.24 -10.57 -1.81
N GLY A 121 -4.22 -9.31 -2.26
CA GLY A 121 -3.53 -8.96 -3.50
C GLY A 121 -4.22 -9.45 -4.77
N ARG A 122 -5.56 -9.48 -4.80
CA ARG A 122 -6.35 -9.93 -5.95
C ARG A 122 -5.93 -9.29 -7.28
N PHE A 123 -5.45 -8.04 -7.24
CA PHE A 123 -5.06 -7.26 -8.41
C PHE A 123 -3.54 -7.04 -8.55
N SER A 124 -2.68 -7.84 -7.91
CA SER A 124 -1.21 -7.68 -8.08
C SER A 124 -0.63 -8.43 -9.27
N GLY A 125 -1.41 -9.30 -9.92
CA GLY A 125 -1.01 -10.06 -11.12
C GLY A 125 -1.80 -9.62 -12.36
N SER A 126 -2.67 -10.50 -12.87
CA SER A 126 -3.53 -10.25 -14.04
C SER A 126 -4.70 -9.31 -13.72
N THR A 127 -4.41 -8.03 -13.46
CA THR A 127 -5.37 -7.01 -13.04
C THR A 127 -6.63 -6.96 -13.88
N GLU A 128 -6.50 -6.87 -15.21
CA GLU A 128 -7.66 -6.74 -16.11
C GLU A 128 -8.55 -7.98 -16.07
N SER A 129 -7.96 -9.18 -16.10
CA SER A 129 -8.70 -10.44 -16.01
C SER A 129 -9.51 -10.56 -14.72
N PHE A 130 -8.94 -10.13 -13.58
CA PHE A 130 -9.66 -10.17 -12.31
C PHE A 130 -10.75 -9.10 -12.23
N ILE A 131 -10.52 -7.90 -12.77
CA ILE A 131 -11.57 -6.88 -12.89
C ILE A 131 -12.72 -7.42 -13.75
N ASP A 132 -12.45 -8.01 -14.92
CA ASP A 132 -13.50 -8.57 -15.79
C ASP A 132 -14.31 -9.69 -15.10
N GLN A 133 -13.64 -10.59 -14.37
CA GLN A 133 -14.33 -11.62 -13.57
C GLN A 133 -15.24 -11.01 -12.51
N ASP A 134 -14.76 -9.98 -11.81
CA ASP A 134 -15.50 -9.30 -10.76
C ASP A 134 -16.67 -8.48 -11.32
N LEU A 135 -16.50 -7.83 -12.47
CA LEU A 135 -17.57 -7.13 -13.19
C LEU A 135 -18.64 -8.12 -13.64
N ALA A 136 -18.26 -9.27 -14.21
CA ALA A 136 -19.20 -10.32 -14.58
C ALA A 136 -20.02 -10.84 -13.39
N ALA A 137 -19.42 -10.92 -12.20
CA ALA A 137 -20.12 -11.31 -10.98
C ALA A 137 -21.18 -10.29 -10.52
N LEU A 138 -21.07 -9.04 -10.96
CA LEU A 138 -22.07 -8.00 -10.72
C LEU A 138 -23.20 -8.01 -11.75
N GLU A 139 -23.01 -8.65 -12.90
CA GLU A 139 -23.95 -8.67 -14.02
C GLU A 139 -24.97 -9.83 -13.94
N GLY A 140 -26.11 -9.68 -14.62
CA GLY A 140 -27.18 -10.68 -14.67
C GLY A 140 -28.21 -10.62 -13.52
N PRO A 141 -29.28 -11.43 -13.58
CA PRO A 141 -30.38 -11.42 -12.61
C PRO A 141 -29.97 -11.90 -11.21
N ASP A 142 -28.98 -12.79 -11.13
CA ASP A 142 -28.41 -13.29 -9.87
C ASP A 142 -27.11 -12.57 -9.46
N GLY A 143 -26.71 -11.54 -10.22
CA GLY A 143 -25.49 -10.77 -10.00
C GLY A 143 -25.55 -9.87 -8.77
N GLY A 144 -24.39 -9.55 -8.22
CA GLY A 144 -24.27 -8.62 -7.10
C GLY A 144 -23.17 -8.98 -6.10
N LEU A 145 -23.24 -8.40 -4.90
CA LEU A 145 -22.17 -8.53 -3.91
C LEU A 145 -21.97 -9.96 -3.41
N ASP A 146 -23.04 -10.77 -3.31
CA ASP A 146 -22.92 -12.17 -2.90
C ASP A 146 -22.12 -12.99 -3.92
N LYS A 147 -22.43 -12.83 -5.22
CA LYS A 147 -21.65 -13.46 -6.31
C LYS A 147 -20.20 -12.98 -6.34
N LEU A 148 -19.98 -11.69 -6.09
CA LEU A 148 -18.65 -11.12 -6.01
C LEU A 148 -17.82 -11.74 -4.86
N LEU A 149 -18.45 -11.99 -3.71
CA LEU A 149 -17.81 -12.70 -2.59
C LEU A 149 -17.61 -14.21 -2.86
N GLU A 150 -18.53 -14.86 -3.59
CA GLU A 150 -18.35 -16.24 -4.06
C GLU A 150 -17.11 -16.36 -4.96
N GLN A 151 -16.95 -15.44 -5.92
CA GLN A 151 -15.76 -15.40 -6.77
C GLN A 151 -14.47 -15.23 -5.95
N LEU A 152 -14.50 -14.37 -4.94
CA LEU A 152 -13.35 -14.17 -4.07
C LEU A 152 -12.99 -15.44 -3.28
N ARG A 153 -14.00 -16.18 -2.78
CA ARG A 153 -13.80 -17.47 -2.10
C ARG A 153 -13.31 -18.56 -3.04
N LEU A 154 -13.79 -18.59 -4.29
CA LEU A 154 -13.30 -19.54 -5.29
C LEU A 154 -11.83 -19.31 -5.63
N TRP A 155 -11.40 -18.04 -5.65
CA TRP A 155 -10.02 -17.67 -5.94
C TRP A 155 -9.07 -17.89 -4.76
N HIS A 156 -9.44 -17.45 -3.55
CA HIS A 156 -8.55 -17.46 -2.37
C HIS A 156 -8.77 -18.64 -1.42
N GLY A 157 -9.97 -19.23 -1.44
CA GLY A 157 -10.45 -20.12 -0.38
C GLY A 157 -11.06 -19.34 0.78
N GLY A 158 -10.49 -19.51 1.97
CA GLY A 158 -10.96 -18.86 3.19
C GLY A 158 -10.81 -17.34 3.19
N LEU A 159 -11.73 -16.64 3.85
CA LEU A 159 -11.66 -15.18 4.05
C LEU A 159 -11.30 -14.80 5.50
N ARG A 160 -11.01 -15.79 6.34
CA ARG A 160 -10.60 -15.59 7.74
C ARG A 160 -9.08 -15.40 7.82
N VAL A 161 -8.67 -14.38 8.58
CA VAL A 161 -7.26 -14.07 8.82
C VAL A 161 -6.74 -14.88 10.00
N GLU A 162 -5.66 -15.62 9.77
CA GLU A 162 -4.85 -16.31 10.78
C GLU A 162 -3.61 -15.50 11.21
N PRO A 163 -3.03 -15.78 12.40
CA PRO A 163 -1.81 -15.12 12.90
C PRO A 163 -0.65 -15.19 11.90
N GLY A 164 -0.54 -16.30 11.17
CA GLY A 164 0.49 -16.52 10.16
C GLY A 164 0.48 -15.51 9.00
N HIS A 165 -0.63 -14.81 8.72
CA HIS A 165 -0.66 -13.79 7.66
C HIS A 165 0.07 -12.49 8.03
N PHE A 166 0.37 -12.29 9.32
CA PHE A 166 1.21 -11.19 9.79
C PHE A 166 2.71 -11.56 9.79
N THR A 167 3.11 -12.54 8.97
CA THR A 167 4.50 -12.95 8.74
C THR A 167 5.01 -12.44 7.40
N GLY A 168 6.33 -12.31 7.24
CA GLY A 168 6.98 -11.98 5.96
C GLY A 168 6.90 -10.49 5.59
N TRP A 169 7.90 -10.01 4.87
CA TRP A 169 8.03 -8.60 4.48
C TRP A 169 7.07 -8.23 3.31
N SER A 170 6.76 -9.19 2.41
CA SER A 170 5.86 -9.02 1.24
C SER A 170 4.38 -8.94 1.60
N LEU A 171 3.92 -9.86 2.46
CA LEU A 171 2.58 -9.82 3.04
C LEU A 171 2.44 -8.60 3.96
N SER A 172 3.52 -8.19 4.63
CA SER A 172 3.53 -6.98 5.47
C SER A 172 3.28 -5.71 4.68
N ALA A 173 3.66 -5.59 3.40
CA ALA A 173 3.26 -4.44 2.57
C ALA A 173 1.74 -4.37 2.34
N ARG A 174 1.07 -5.52 2.19
CA ARG A 174 -0.40 -5.61 2.06
C ARG A 174 -1.13 -5.51 3.39
N PHE A 175 -0.51 -5.98 4.47
CA PHE A 175 -1.06 -5.94 5.82
C PHE A 175 -0.69 -4.68 6.60
N TYR A 176 0.26 -3.86 6.14
CA TYR A 176 0.53 -2.53 6.69
C TYR A 176 -0.70 -1.62 6.58
N PRO A 177 -1.36 -1.51 5.41
CA PRO A 177 -2.69 -0.89 5.30
C PRO A 177 -3.74 -1.52 6.22
N VAL A 178 -3.71 -2.84 6.42
CA VAL A 178 -4.62 -3.52 7.35
C VAL A 178 -4.37 -3.04 8.78
N LEU A 179 -3.12 -2.96 9.24
CA LEU A 179 -2.78 -2.43 10.56
C LEU A 179 -3.26 -0.97 10.71
N TYR A 180 -3.09 -0.15 9.67
CA TYR A 180 -3.58 1.23 9.67
C TYR A 180 -5.12 1.29 9.76
N LEU A 181 -5.81 0.47 8.96
CA LEU A 181 -7.26 0.29 9.02
C LEU A 181 -7.71 -0.13 10.43
N LEU A 182 -7.01 -1.08 11.05
CA LEU A 182 -7.30 -1.50 12.42
C LEU A 182 -7.15 -0.32 13.39
N THR A 183 -6.06 0.44 13.31
CA THR A 183 -5.84 1.63 14.15
C THR A 183 -7.01 2.61 14.03
N ARG A 184 -7.48 2.88 12.82
CA ARG A 184 -8.59 3.81 12.57
C ARG A 184 -9.94 3.25 13.00
N MET A 185 -10.30 2.05 12.55
CA MET A 185 -11.59 1.40 12.81
C MET A 185 -11.74 0.94 14.26
N GLY A 186 -10.67 0.39 14.84
CA GLY A 186 -10.59 -0.09 16.21
C GLY A 186 -10.50 1.04 17.24
N ARG A 187 -10.34 2.29 16.79
CA ARG A 187 -10.16 3.48 17.65
C ARG A 187 -8.98 3.31 18.61
N ALA A 188 -7.87 2.82 18.08
CA ALA A 188 -6.59 2.75 18.78
C ALA A 188 -6.26 4.10 19.42
N ARG A 189 -5.65 4.08 20.61
CA ARG A 189 -5.32 5.28 21.36
C ARG A 189 -3.84 5.58 21.25
N ASP A 190 -3.53 6.87 21.13
CA ASP A 190 -2.17 7.38 21.26
C ASP A 190 -1.66 7.12 22.68
N TRP A 191 -0.42 6.62 22.80
CA TRP A 191 0.14 6.24 24.10
C TRP A 191 0.60 7.42 24.96
N GLY A 192 0.80 8.60 24.37
CA GLY A 192 1.19 9.80 25.10
C GLY A 192 -0.01 10.61 25.57
N THR A 193 -1.06 10.69 24.75
CA THR A 193 -2.24 11.52 25.04
C THR A 193 -3.47 10.74 25.48
N GLY A 194 -3.52 9.42 25.25
CA GLY A 194 -4.69 8.58 25.51
C GLY A 194 -5.86 8.80 24.54
N LEU A 195 -5.72 9.73 23.60
CA LEU A 195 -6.77 10.10 22.65
C LEU A 195 -6.87 9.10 21.50
N PRO A 196 -8.07 8.84 20.96
CA PRO A 196 -8.24 8.01 19.77
C PRO A 196 -7.52 8.59 18.54
N LEU A 197 -6.80 7.74 17.81
CA LEU A 197 -6.07 8.04 16.58
C LEU A 197 -6.99 8.16 15.37
N LYS A 198 -7.95 9.08 15.42
CA LYS A 198 -8.95 9.32 14.36
C LYS A 198 -8.41 10.19 13.21
N ALA A 199 -9.05 10.08 12.05
CA ALA A 199 -8.82 11.01 10.94
C ALA A 199 -9.25 12.44 11.33
N GLY A 200 -8.60 13.45 10.74
CA GLY A 200 -8.97 14.87 10.94
C GLY A 200 -8.40 15.55 12.19
N LEU A 201 -7.37 14.98 12.84
CA LEU A 201 -6.63 15.70 13.87
C LEU A 201 -5.86 16.88 13.23
N LEU A 202 -6.10 18.10 13.73
CA LEU A 202 -5.53 19.33 13.17
C LEU A 202 -4.08 19.54 13.62
N GLY A 203 -3.18 19.88 12.68
CA GLY A 203 -1.78 20.23 12.97
C GLY A 203 -0.78 19.17 12.50
N LYS A 204 0.41 19.62 12.04
CA LYS A 204 1.44 18.74 11.45
C LYS A 204 1.95 17.65 12.40
N MET A 205 1.91 17.89 13.72
CA MET A 205 2.35 16.94 14.75
C MET A 205 1.33 15.83 15.05
N ASN A 206 0.08 16.00 14.61
CA ASN A 206 -0.98 15.01 14.77
C ASN A 206 -1.05 13.99 13.61
N ARG A 207 -0.09 14.03 12.68
CA ARG A 207 0.08 12.99 11.67
C ARG A 207 0.46 11.69 12.36
N LEU A 208 -0.11 10.58 11.88
CA LEU A 208 0.25 9.25 12.34
C LEU A 208 1.63 8.87 11.80
N GLU A 209 2.51 8.46 12.70
CA GLU A 209 3.80 7.86 12.38
C GLU A 209 3.79 6.39 12.82
N ALA A 210 4.40 5.56 11.99
CA ALA A 210 4.66 4.17 12.36
C ALA A 210 5.76 4.17 13.44
N HIS A 211 5.48 3.54 14.57
CA HIS A 211 6.39 3.39 15.68
C HIS A 211 6.79 1.92 15.81
N HIS A 212 8.10 1.66 15.86
CA HIS A 212 8.62 0.36 16.24
C HIS A 212 8.45 0.16 17.74
N VAL A 213 7.57 -0.77 18.13
CA VAL A 213 7.30 -1.10 19.53
C VAL A 213 8.60 -1.43 20.26
N PHE A 214 9.37 -2.37 19.70
CA PHE A 214 10.77 -2.58 20.06
C PHE A 214 11.64 -1.78 19.10
N PRO A 215 12.44 -0.81 19.57
CA PRO A 215 13.25 0.03 18.71
C PRO A 215 14.25 -0.80 17.89
N LYS A 216 14.28 -0.57 16.57
CA LYS A 216 15.22 -1.22 15.64
C LYS A 216 16.66 -1.21 16.14
N SER A 217 17.12 -0.05 16.62
CA SER A 217 18.49 0.12 17.08
C SER A 217 18.88 -0.75 18.28
N ARG A 218 17.90 -1.09 19.12
CA ARG A 218 18.09 -2.03 20.24
C ARG A 218 18.07 -3.47 19.74
N LEU A 219 17.23 -3.78 18.75
CA LEU A 219 17.13 -5.10 18.15
C LEU A 219 18.39 -5.48 17.37
N TYR A 220 18.92 -4.58 16.54
CA TYR A 220 20.15 -4.83 15.78
C TYR A 220 21.36 -5.06 16.67
N LYS A 221 21.49 -4.31 17.78
CA LYS A 221 22.52 -4.53 18.80
C LYS A 221 22.45 -5.91 19.46
N ARG A 222 21.30 -6.59 19.39
CA ARG A 222 21.10 -7.97 19.87
C ARG A 222 21.17 -9.03 18.77
N GLY A 223 21.52 -8.64 17.55
CA GLY A 223 21.68 -9.55 16.42
C GLY A 223 20.38 -10.02 15.77
N PHE A 224 19.25 -9.35 16.03
CA PHE A 224 18.01 -9.61 15.29
C PHE A 224 18.16 -9.12 13.84
N LYS A 225 17.62 -9.89 12.89
CA LYS A 225 17.72 -9.55 11.47
C LYS A 225 16.78 -8.39 11.09
N HIS A 226 17.09 -7.70 10.01
CA HIS A 226 16.24 -6.63 9.45
C HIS A 226 14.79 -7.05 9.25
N ALA A 227 14.55 -8.25 8.70
CA ALA A 227 13.20 -8.79 8.52
C ALA A 227 12.43 -8.97 9.84
N GLU A 228 13.12 -9.32 10.94
CA GLU A 228 12.50 -9.47 12.26
C GLU A 228 12.22 -8.10 12.88
N ALA A 229 13.19 -7.18 12.83
CA ALA A 229 13.04 -5.83 13.37
C ALA A 229 11.94 -5.02 12.66
N ASN A 230 11.74 -5.27 11.37
CA ASN A 230 10.69 -4.70 10.53
C ASN A 230 9.46 -5.61 10.37
N ALA A 231 9.29 -6.63 11.22
CA ALA A 231 8.06 -7.41 11.19
C ALA A 231 6.86 -6.50 11.48
N LEU A 232 5.74 -6.69 10.76
CA LEU A 232 4.54 -5.86 10.94
C LEU A 232 4.03 -5.88 12.40
N ALA A 233 4.14 -7.03 13.06
CA ALA A 233 3.78 -7.18 14.47
C ALA A 233 4.70 -6.41 15.44
N ASN A 234 5.79 -5.77 14.97
CA ASN A 234 6.59 -4.82 15.73
C ASN A 234 6.17 -3.36 15.50
N PHE A 235 5.15 -3.07 14.69
CA PHE A 235 4.71 -1.70 14.42
C PHE A 235 3.41 -1.35 15.12
N CYS A 236 3.29 -0.11 15.57
CA CYS A 236 2.03 0.51 15.93
C CYS A 236 1.97 1.93 15.35
N PHE A 237 0.86 2.64 15.54
CA PHE A 237 0.75 4.03 15.07
C PHE A 237 0.61 4.96 16.27
N LEU A 238 1.35 6.06 16.22
CA LEU A 238 1.34 7.10 17.24
C LEU A 238 1.32 8.48 16.57
N THR A 239 0.95 9.50 17.31
CA THR A 239 1.25 10.88 16.89
C THR A 239 2.76 11.11 16.87
N LYS A 240 3.21 12.05 16.03
CA LYS A 240 4.63 12.38 15.91
C LYS A 240 5.27 12.78 17.25
N ASP A 241 4.55 13.57 18.06
CA ASP A 241 5.03 14.00 19.38
C ASP A 241 5.27 12.80 20.31
N THR A 242 4.31 11.89 20.39
CA THR A 242 4.43 10.67 21.21
C THR A 242 5.55 9.76 20.70
N ASN A 243 5.68 9.59 19.38
CA ASN A 243 6.74 8.79 18.77
C ASN A 243 8.14 9.35 19.15
N LEU A 244 8.32 10.66 19.03
CA LEU A 244 9.57 11.34 19.43
C LEU A 244 9.85 11.24 20.93
N ALA A 245 8.82 11.35 21.77
CA ALA A 245 8.95 11.27 23.22
C ALA A 245 9.34 9.86 23.72
N ILE A 246 8.84 8.80 23.06
CA ILE A 246 9.23 7.42 23.38
C ILE A 246 10.65 7.12 22.88
N SER A 247 11.01 7.59 21.68
CA SER A 247 12.35 7.43 21.11
C SER A 247 12.81 5.95 21.09
N ASP A 248 14.03 5.67 21.54
CA ASP A 248 14.66 4.34 21.54
C ASP A 248 14.49 3.55 22.87
N ARG A 249 13.49 3.93 23.67
CA ARG A 249 13.16 3.28 24.95
C ARG A 249 12.59 1.89 24.71
N LEU A 250 12.93 0.94 25.57
CA LEU A 250 12.42 -0.44 25.51
C LEU A 250 11.00 -0.54 26.11
N PRO A 251 10.12 -1.41 25.56
CA PRO A 251 8.76 -1.61 26.06
C PRO A 251 8.68 -1.88 27.56
N GLU A 252 9.58 -2.71 28.11
CA GLU A 252 9.64 -2.99 29.55
C GLU A 252 9.73 -1.73 30.43
N THR A 253 10.27 -0.63 29.89
CA THR A 253 10.40 0.65 30.58
C THR A 253 9.17 1.54 30.39
N TYR A 254 8.74 1.76 29.14
CA TYR A 254 7.72 2.78 28.84
C TYR A 254 6.27 2.24 28.87
N PHE A 255 6.04 0.93 28.66
CA PHE A 255 4.69 0.35 28.74
C PHE A 255 4.03 0.53 30.11
N PRO A 256 4.71 0.29 31.25
CA PRO A 256 4.14 0.55 32.57
C PRO A 256 3.74 2.03 32.76
N GLU A 257 4.50 2.96 32.19
CA GLU A 257 4.19 4.39 32.26
C GLU A 257 2.95 4.74 31.44
N VAL A 258 2.85 4.18 30.23
CA VAL A 258 1.69 4.33 29.34
C VAL A 258 0.43 3.80 30.00
N GLU A 259 0.43 2.58 30.54
CA GLU A 259 -0.76 2.01 31.19
C GLU A 259 -1.15 2.74 32.47
N ARG A 260 -0.17 3.24 33.25
CA ARG A 260 -0.45 4.06 34.43
C ARG A 260 -1.10 5.39 34.05
N ALA A 261 -0.62 6.05 32.99
CA ALA A 261 -1.16 7.33 32.54
C ALA A 261 -2.50 7.18 31.82
N HIS A 262 -2.61 6.15 30.97
CA HIS A 262 -3.71 5.92 30.04
C HIS A 262 -4.12 4.44 30.04
N PRO A 263 -4.93 4.00 31.03
CA PRO A 263 -5.34 2.61 31.12
C PRO A 263 -5.98 2.07 29.84
N ARG A 264 -5.56 0.88 29.44
CA ARG A 264 -5.93 0.15 28.21
C ARG A 264 -5.43 0.78 26.91
N ALA A 265 -4.52 1.76 26.95
CA ALA A 265 -3.94 2.32 25.73
C ALA A 265 -3.13 1.27 24.96
N LEU A 266 -2.37 0.41 25.64
CA LEU A 266 -1.63 -0.69 25.01
C LEU A 266 -2.61 -1.74 24.43
N ALA A 267 -3.62 -2.12 25.20
CA ALA A 267 -4.65 -3.07 24.75
C ALA A 267 -5.41 -2.55 23.50
N SER A 268 -5.61 -1.23 23.38
CA SER A 268 -6.23 -0.62 22.20
C SER A 268 -5.39 -0.73 20.91
N GLN A 269 -4.11 -1.10 21.03
CA GLN A 269 -3.18 -1.35 19.92
C GLN A 269 -2.72 -2.81 19.87
N TRP A 270 -3.49 -3.72 20.48
CA TRP A 270 -3.28 -5.17 20.48
C TRP A 270 -1.91 -5.58 21.00
N ILE A 271 -1.42 -4.90 22.04
CA ILE A 271 -0.22 -5.26 22.76
C ILE A 271 -0.56 -6.38 23.76
N PRO A 272 0.18 -7.51 23.78
CA PRO A 272 0.03 -8.54 24.80
C PRO A 272 0.21 -7.95 26.21
N ASP A 273 -0.65 -8.36 27.15
CA ASP A 273 -0.71 -7.82 28.51
C ASP A 273 0.29 -8.48 29.49
N ASP A 274 1.00 -9.54 29.07
CA ASP A 274 2.03 -10.21 29.85
C ASP A 274 3.34 -9.39 29.88
N PRO A 275 3.76 -8.85 31.03
CA PRO A 275 4.97 -8.04 31.13
C PRO A 275 6.26 -8.80 30.81
N ARG A 276 6.25 -10.14 30.85
CA ARG A 276 7.40 -10.94 30.42
C ARG A 276 7.67 -10.73 28.93
N LEU A 277 6.64 -10.57 28.12
CA LEU A 277 6.76 -10.34 26.68
C LEU A 277 7.26 -8.94 26.33
N TRP A 278 7.31 -8.00 27.28
CA TRP A 278 7.80 -6.64 27.03
C TRP A 278 9.33 -6.54 27.07
N LYS A 279 10.00 -7.61 27.51
CA LYS A 279 11.45 -7.71 27.52
C LYS A 279 11.96 -8.10 26.15
N ILE A 280 13.05 -7.45 25.75
CA ILE A 280 13.67 -7.67 24.44
C ILE A 280 14.27 -9.09 24.29
N GLU A 281 14.54 -9.82 25.38
CA GLU A 281 14.87 -11.26 25.30
C GLU A 281 13.71 -12.09 24.70
N ASN A 282 12.47 -11.67 24.94
CA ASN A 282 11.25 -12.37 24.53
C ASN A 282 10.63 -11.74 23.28
N PHE A 283 11.41 -11.00 22.49
CA PHE A 283 10.92 -10.27 21.31
C PHE A 283 10.18 -11.19 20.32
N ARG A 284 10.70 -12.38 20.04
CA ARG A 284 10.03 -13.33 19.13
C ARG A 284 8.68 -13.80 19.68
N ASP A 285 8.61 -14.13 20.97
CA ASP A 285 7.36 -14.54 21.61
C ASP A 285 6.34 -13.39 21.66
N PHE A 286 6.80 -12.15 21.84
CA PHE A 286 5.98 -10.96 21.71
C PHE A 286 5.34 -10.85 20.33
N LEU A 287 6.13 -11.05 19.26
CA LEU A 287 5.61 -11.00 17.90
C LEU A 287 4.51 -12.06 17.71
N GLU A 288 4.74 -13.31 18.12
CA GLU A 288 3.74 -14.38 17.99
C GLU A 288 2.46 -14.09 18.77
N ALA A 289 2.57 -13.66 20.02
CA ALA A 289 1.41 -13.29 20.83
C ALA A 289 0.63 -12.12 20.20
N ARG A 290 1.34 -11.11 19.67
CA ARG A 290 0.71 -9.95 19.03
C ARG A 290 0.03 -10.30 17.71
N LYS A 291 0.60 -11.20 16.90
CA LYS A 291 -0.04 -11.69 15.66
C LYS A 291 -1.40 -12.32 15.93
N VAL A 292 -1.55 -13.06 17.04
CA VAL A 292 -2.83 -13.64 17.45
C VAL A 292 -3.87 -12.56 17.72
N LEU A 293 -3.50 -11.53 18.48
CA LEU A 293 -4.40 -10.41 18.80
C LEU A 293 -4.79 -9.60 17.55
N LEU A 294 -3.83 -9.36 16.65
CA LEU A 294 -4.08 -8.65 15.39
C LEU A 294 -5.03 -9.43 14.47
N ALA A 295 -4.79 -10.73 14.28
CA ALA A 295 -5.66 -11.58 13.47
C ALA A 295 -7.09 -11.66 14.03
N ALA A 296 -7.23 -11.79 15.35
CA ALA A 296 -8.53 -11.74 16.00
C ALA A 296 -9.27 -10.41 15.74
N GLU A 297 -8.57 -9.28 15.82
CA GLU A 297 -9.15 -7.99 15.53
C GLU A 297 -9.57 -7.82 14.07
N VAL A 298 -8.75 -8.23 13.10
CA VAL A 298 -9.13 -8.15 11.66
C VAL A 298 -10.44 -8.90 11.45
N ASN A 299 -10.54 -10.13 11.95
CA ASN A 299 -11.77 -10.91 11.82
C ASN A 299 -12.96 -10.21 12.50
N ARG A 300 -12.78 -9.63 13.69
CA ARG A 300 -13.83 -8.85 14.37
C ARG A 300 -14.30 -7.65 13.53
N ARG A 301 -13.38 -6.92 12.90
CA ARG A 301 -13.71 -5.79 11.99
C ARG A 301 -14.44 -6.27 10.74
N MET A 302 -14.02 -7.40 10.19
CA MET A 302 -14.66 -8.02 9.03
C MET A 302 -16.08 -8.49 9.33
N GLU A 303 -16.31 -9.10 10.49
CA GLU A 303 -17.65 -9.50 10.96
C GLU A 303 -18.60 -8.29 11.11
N GLU A 304 -18.09 -7.17 11.62
CA GLU A 304 -18.86 -5.92 11.70
C GLU A 304 -19.27 -5.38 10.32
N LEU A 305 -18.36 -5.42 9.32
CA LEU A 305 -18.70 -5.02 7.95
C LEU A 305 -19.73 -5.95 7.29
N LEU A 306 -19.81 -7.20 7.73
CA LEU A 306 -20.80 -8.16 7.25
C LEU A 306 -22.15 -8.07 7.97
N HIS A 307 -22.29 -7.19 8.97
CA HIS A 307 -23.53 -7.03 9.76
C HIS A 307 -24.07 -8.37 10.30
N GLY A 308 -23.16 -9.27 10.70
CA GLY A 308 -23.49 -10.60 11.21
C GLY A 308 -23.69 -11.70 10.17
N ASP A 309 -23.54 -11.43 8.87
CA ASP A 309 -23.55 -12.46 7.80
C ASP A 309 -22.22 -13.26 7.79
N THR A 310 -21.94 -14.00 8.86
CA THR A 310 -20.65 -14.67 9.11
C THR A 310 -20.39 -15.89 8.22
N ARG A 311 -21.34 -16.30 7.37
CA ARG A 311 -21.15 -17.43 6.42
C ARG A 311 -19.98 -17.22 5.47
N TRP A 312 -19.61 -15.97 5.20
CA TRP A 312 -18.46 -15.60 4.37
C TRP A 312 -17.12 -15.85 5.06
N LEU A 313 -17.10 -15.84 6.40
CA LEU A 313 -15.93 -16.14 7.22
C LEU A 313 -15.91 -17.60 7.70
N ALA A 314 -17.01 -18.32 7.53
CA ALA A 314 -17.10 -19.75 7.82
C ALA A 314 -16.43 -20.59 6.73
N GLY A 315 -15.69 -21.62 7.14
CA GLY A 315 -14.98 -22.54 6.24
C GLY A 315 -13.50 -22.66 6.59
N PRO A 316 -12.70 -23.32 5.72
CA PRO A 316 -11.26 -23.41 5.91
C PRO A 316 -10.65 -22.00 5.95
N THR A 317 -9.61 -21.83 6.76
CA THR A 317 -8.87 -20.58 6.87
C THR A 317 -8.18 -20.25 5.55
N ALA A 318 -7.89 -18.98 5.33
CA ALA A 318 -6.98 -18.60 4.25
C ALA A 318 -5.66 -19.38 4.40
N PRO A 319 -5.09 -19.90 3.29
CA PRO A 319 -3.81 -20.57 3.35
C PRO A 319 -2.76 -19.57 3.82
N VAL A 320 -2.10 -19.87 4.94
CA VAL A 320 -0.93 -19.11 5.38
C VAL A 320 0.21 -19.45 4.41
N PRO A 321 0.73 -18.48 3.64
CA PRO A 321 1.86 -18.76 2.76
C PRO A 321 3.04 -19.24 3.59
N ALA A 322 3.73 -20.27 3.12
CA ALA A 322 5.02 -20.63 3.71
C ALA A 322 5.94 -19.42 3.57
N VAL A 323 6.60 -18.99 4.65
CA VAL A 323 7.60 -17.93 4.58
C VAL A 323 8.76 -18.48 3.75
N PRO A 324 8.99 -18.00 2.51
CA PRO A 324 10.10 -18.49 1.72
C PRO A 324 11.41 -18.12 2.42
N ALA A 325 12.47 -18.88 2.20
CA ALA A 325 13.82 -18.42 2.53
C ALA A 325 14.16 -17.27 1.58
N VAL A 326 13.77 -16.05 1.96
CA VAL A 326 13.98 -14.86 1.14
C VAL A 326 15.46 -14.50 1.18
N MET A 327 16.04 -14.27 0.00
CA MET A 327 17.43 -13.83 -0.13
C MET A 327 17.53 -12.30 -0.16
N GLY A 328 18.55 -11.80 0.51
CA GLY A 328 18.92 -10.39 0.58
C GLY A 328 18.07 -9.50 1.49
N GLY A 329 18.34 -8.20 1.39
CA GLY A 329 17.76 -7.10 2.12
C GLY A 329 18.73 -6.43 3.09
N ILE A 330 18.41 -5.17 3.37
CA ILE A 330 19.19 -4.24 4.20
C ILE A 330 19.73 -4.92 5.46
N ALA A 331 21.05 -5.06 5.58
CA ALA A 331 21.65 -5.87 6.64
C ALA A 331 21.69 -5.17 8.01
N ASP A 332 21.96 -3.87 8.03
CA ASP A 332 22.21 -3.10 9.26
C ASP A 332 21.87 -1.60 9.15
N GLU A 333 22.06 -0.86 10.26
CA GLU A 333 21.80 0.59 10.33
C GLU A 333 22.69 1.40 9.39
N GLU A 334 23.93 0.97 9.17
CA GLU A 334 24.85 1.70 8.29
C GLU A 334 24.36 1.60 6.84
N GLU A 335 23.89 0.42 6.45
CA GLU A 335 23.28 0.19 5.16
C GLU A 335 21.97 0.98 4.98
N GLU A 336 21.06 0.94 5.96
CA GLU A 336 19.81 1.71 5.95
C GLU A 336 20.10 3.22 5.81
N ALA A 337 21.11 3.73 6.53
CA ALA A 337 21.53 5.14 6.43
C ALA A 337 22.07 5.50 5.04
N ARG A 338 22.84 4.62 4.40
CA ARG A 338 23.33 4.82 3.02
C ARG A 338 22.19 4.87 2.00
N ILE A 339 21.17 4.03 2.18
CA ILE A 339 19.96 3.99 1.34
C ILE A 339 19.14 5.27 1.52
N GLU A 340 18.97 5.72 2.76
CA GLU A 340 18.25 6.95 3.07
C GLU A 340 18.96 8.20 2.52
N GLU A 341 20.29 8.29 2.67
CA GLU A 341 21.11 9.36 2.09
C GLU A 341 20.99 9.38 0.55
N LEU A 342 21.01 8.21 -0.07
CA LEU A 342 20.82 8.06 -1.51
C LEU A 342 19.41 8.51 -1.94
N GLY A 343 18.37 8.11 -1.21
CA GLY A 343 16.99 8.56 -1.47
C GLY A 343 16.87 10.09 -1.41
N GLY A 344 17.44 10.72 -0.38
CA GLY A 344 17.49 12.19 -0.27
C GLY A 344 18.27 12.82 -1.44
N TRP A 345 19.40 12.24 -1.84
CA TRP A 345 20.16 12.70 -2.99
C TRP A 345 19.36 12.64 -4.31
N MET A 346 18.53 11.62 -4.50
CA MET A 346 17.63 11.50 -5.66
C MET A 346 16.57 12.61 -5.67
N GLU A 347 15.95 12.90 -4.53
CA GLU A 347 14.95 13.97 -4.39
C GLU A 347 15.51 15.35 -4.71
N THR A 348 16.75 15.65 -4.29
CA THR A 348 17.39 16.94 -4.65
C THR A 348 17.56 17.13 -6.15
N ARG A 349 17.45 16.05 -6.95
CA ARG A 349 17.52 16.04 -8.42
C ARG A 349 16.14 15.93 -9.07
N GLY A 350 15.05 16.02 -8.29
CA GLY A 350 13.69 15.86 -8.77
C GLY A 350 13.37 14.44 -9.24
N LEU A 351 14.10 13.45 -8.75
CA LEU A 351 13.90 12.03 -9.07
C LEU A 351 13.24 11.30 -7.88
N PRO A 352 12.51 10.20 -8.13
CA PRO A 352 11.93 9.40 -7.05
C PRO A 352 13.03 8.77 -6.18
N ARG A 353 12.79 8.71 -4.85
CA ARG A 353 13.73 8.16 -3.86
C ARG A 353 14.09 6.69 -4.10
N GLY A 354 13.18 5.92 -4.69
CA GLY A 354 13.24 4.47 -4.75
C GLY A 354 12.53 3.83 -3.55
N GLU A 355 12.14 2.58 -3.72
CA GLU A 355 11.49 1.74 -2.71
C GLU A 355 12.58 1.00 -1.90
N ALA A 356 12.82 1.45 -0.67
CA ALA A 356 13.78 0.81 0.23
C ALA A 356 13.27 -0.56 0.68
N GLY A 357 14.15 -1.56 0.69
CA GLY A 357 13.81 -2.95 0.99
C GLY A 357 12.90 -3.61 -0.05
N HIS A 358 12.74 -3.06 -1.25
CA HIS A 358 11.78 -3.54 -2.26
C HIS A 358 11.65 -5.07 -2.35
N ASP A 359 10.41 -5.52 -2.20
CA ASP A 359 10.04 -6.92 -2.23
C ASP A 359 9.84 -7.41 -3.67
N PHE A 360 10.77 -8.25 -4.14
CA PHE A 360 10.66 -8.85 -5.46
C PHE A 360 9.91 -10.19 -5.38
N ALA A 361 8.69 -10.18 -5.90
CA ALA A 361 7.85 -11.37 -6.08
C ALA A 361 7.86 -11.87 -7.53
N ASP A 362 7.73 -13.19 -7.70
CA ASP A 362 7.55 -13.82 -8.99
C ASP A 362 6.27 -13.28 -9.67
N PRO A 363 6.35 -12.70 -10.88
CA PRO A 363 5.19 -12.12 -11.53
C PRO A 363 4.08 -13.12 -11.89
N ALA A 364 4.41 -14.41 -12.03
CA ALA A 364 3.45 -15.45 -12.42
C ALA A 364 2.77 -16.07 -11.20
N THR A 365 3.51 -16.31 -10.10
CA THR A 365 2.97 -16.98 -8.91
C THR A 365 2.64 -16.02 -7.77
N GLY A 366 3.21 -14.80 -7.79
CA GLY A 366 3.11 -13.84 -6.68
C GLY A 366 3.96 -14.21 -5.46
N GLU A 367 4.77 -15.27 -5.55
CA GLU A 367 5.61 -15.75 -4.46
C GLU A 367 6.85 -14.86 -4.30
N GLN A 368 7.15 -14.46 -3.07
CA GLN A 368 8.34 -13.66 -2.77
C GLN A 368 9.62 -14.44 -3.06
N ARG A 369 10.55 -13.83 -3.81
CA ARG A 369 11.83 -14.44 -4.19
C ARG A 369 13.05 -13.76 -3.58
N ALA A 370 13.04 -12.43 -3.47
CA ALA A 370 14.15 -11.67 -2.89
C ALA A 370 13.69 -10.34 -2.31
N ILE A 371 14.55 -9.74 -1.48
CA ILE A 371 14.43 -8.35 -1.02
C ILE A 371 15.61 -7.59 -1.61
N PHE A 372 15.33 -6.49 -2.29
CA PHE A 372 16.34 -5.58 -2.84
C PHE A 372 16.47 -4.36 -1.93
N ASP A 373 17.69 -3.88 -1.68
CA ASP A 373 17.89 -2.82 -0.68
C ASP A 373 17.25 -1.50 -1.07
N LEU A 374 17.28 -1.18 -2.37
CA LEU A 374 16.57 -0.04 -2.94
C LEU A 374 16.19 -0.33 -4.38
N ALA A 375 14.93 -0.15 -4.78
CA ALA A 375 14.54 -0.40 -6.15
C ALA A 375 13.64 0.67 -6.77
N TRP A 376 13.69 0.75 -8.10
CA TRP A 376 12.75 1.46 -8.95
C TRP A 376 12.12 0.45 -9.91
N PRO A 377 11.02 -0.21 -9.53
CA PRO A 377 10.43 -1.30 -10.32
C PRO A 377 9.95 -0.85 -11.69
N ASN A 378 9.51 0.41 -11.82
CA ASN A 378 9.10 1.00 -13.08
C ASN A 378 10.20 1.87 -13.73
N GLY A 379 11.43 1.77 -13.21
CA GLY A 379 12.55 2.63 -13.58
C GLY A 379 12.59 3.96 -12.81
N ILE A 380 13.77 4.56 -12.77
CA ILE A 380 14.02 5.86 -12.11
C ILE A 380 13.18 6.98 -12.76
N GLN A 381 13.03 6.93 -14.07
CA GLN A 381 12.07 7.71 -14.84
C GLN A 381 11.09 6.74 -15.48
N GLU A 382 9.86 6.73 -14.99
CA GLU A 382 8.82 5.80 -15.42
C GLU A 382 8.60 5.87 -16.95
N GLY A 383 8.65 4.70 -17.60
CA GLY A 383 8.53 4.57 -19.06
C GLY A 383 9.73 5.07 -19.89
N LEU A 384 10.73 5.70 -19.26
CA LEU A 384 11.94 6.23 -19.94
C LEU A 384 13.22 5.49 -19.56
N SER A 385 13.23 4.84 -18.41
CA SER A 385 14.34 4.03 -17.92
C SER A 385 13.87 2.63 -17.58
N ARG A 386 14.75 1.65 -17.76
CA ARG A 386 14.51 0.28 -17.28
C ARG A 386 14.46 0.22 -15.74
N PRO A 387 13.84 -0.83 -15.16
CA PRO A 387 13.88 -1.07 -13.73
C PRO A 387 15.31 -1.05 -13.20
N ALA A 388 15.52 -0.54 -11.99
CA ALA A 388 16.83 -0.42 -11.37
C ALA A 388 16.79 -0.89 -9.91
N ALA A 389 17.85 -1.55 -9.46
CA ALA A 389 17.99 -2.00 -8.07
C ALA A 389 19.40 -1.71 -7.55
N VAL A 390 19.50 -1.29 -6.29
CA VAL A 390 20.74 -1.25 -5.52
C VAL A 390 20.75 -2.46 -4.59
N LEU A 391 21.86 -3.19 -4.60
CA LEU A 391 22.07 -4.45 -3.89
C LEU A 391 23.42 -4.36 -3.14
N LEU A 392 23.43 -3.78 -1.95
CA LEU A 392 24.62 -3.46 -1.16
C LEU A 392 25.05 -4.66 -0.33
N GLY A 393 26.24 -5.20 -0.63
CA GLY A 393 26.76 -6.35 0.15
C GLY A 393 26.03 -7.67 -0.10
N GLU A 394 25.14 -7.70 -1.09
CA GLU A 394 24.33 -8.86 -1.43
C GLU A 394 25.09 -10.00 -2.12
N ASP A 395 24.63 -11.23 -1.90
CA ASP A 395 25.18 -12.42 -2.51
C ASP A 395 24.97 -12.44 -4.03
N LYS A 396 25.84 -13.18 -4.74
CA LYS A 396 25.78 -13.31 -6.20
C LYS A 396 24.44 -13.85 -6.70
N GLU A 397 23.75 -14.64 -5.88
CA GLU A 397 22.45 -15.22 -6.21
C GLU A 397 21.35 -14.15 -6.31
N VAL A 398 21.32 -13.19 -5.37
CA VAL A 398 20.37 -12.05 -5.38
C VAL A 398 20.61 -11.17 -6.60
N ILE A 399 21.88 -10.87 -6.90
CA ILE A 399 22.28 -10.06 -8.05
C ILE A 399 21.90 -10.77 -9.36
N ALA A 400 22.14 -12.07 -9.46
CA ALA A 400 21.78 -12.87 -10.64
C ALA A 400 20.26 -12.91 -10.85
N LEU A 401 19.49 -13.07 -9.78
CA LEU A 401 18.03 -13.04 -9.81
C LEU A 401 17.53 -11.68 -10.35
N ALA A 402 17.94 -10.58 -9.71
CA ALA A 402 17.51 -9.22 -10.06
C ALA A 402 17.86 -8.86 -11.52
N SER A 403 19.08 -9.20 -11.96
CA SER A 403 19.51 -8.99 -13.35
C SER A 403 18.70 -9.86 -14.32
N GLY A 404 18.44 -11.13 -13.97
CA GLY A 404 17.68 -12.07 -14.78
C GLY A 404 16.22 -11.65 -15.03
N VAL A 405 15.62 -10.92 -14.08
CA VAL A 405 14.27 -10.36 -14.19
C VAL A 405 14.23 -8.93 -14.76
N GLY A 406 15.36 -8.44 -15.27
CA GLY A 406 15.44 -7.21 -16.06
C GLY A 406 15.84 -5.94 -15.30
N TYR A 407 16.18 -6.04 -14.01
CA TYR A 407 16.65 -4.89 -13.24
C TYR A 407 18.10 -4.56 -13.61
N ARG A 408 18.38 -3.26 -13.79
CA ARG A 408 19.74 -2.75 -13.78
C ARG A 408 20.25 -2.74 -12.34
N CYS A 409 21.14 -3.68 -12.03
CA CYS A 409 21.67 -3.86 -10.68
C CYS A 409 22.90 -2.97 -10.43
N PHE A 410 22.96 -2.38 -9.24
CA PHE A 410 24.07 -1.57 -8.75
C PHE A 410 24.52 -2.10 -7.38
N THR A 411 25.78 -2.52 -7.27
CA THR A 411 26.32 -3.04 -5.99
C THR A 411 26.91 -1.97 -5.09
N THR A 412 26.92 -0.71 -5.55
CA THR A 412 27.41 0.44 -4.77
C THR A 412 26.58 1.68 -5.06
N VAL A 413 26.40 2.53 -4.05
CA VAL A 413 25.77 3.86 -4.17
C VAL A 413 26.46 4.71 -5.26
N ALA A 414 27.80 4.67 -5.32
CA ALA A 414 28.57 5.43 -6.28
C ALA A 414 28.28 5.03 -7.75
N ALA A 415 28.06 3.74 -8.01
CA ALA A 415 27.74 3.25 -9.34
C ALA A 415 26.35 3.75 -9.81
N LEU A 416 25.36 3.77 -8.91
CA LEU A 416 24.04 4.32 -9.22
C LEU A 416 24.12 5.84 -9.45
N LYS A 417 24.77 6.60 -8.55
CA LYS A 417 24.89 8.06 -8.68
C LYS A 417 25.51 8.44 -10.04
N ARG A 418 26.56 7.73 -10.46
CA ARG A 418 27.17 7.89 -11.79
C ARG A 418 26.19 7.63 -12.92
N TYR A 419 25.44 6.53 -12.87
CA TYR A 419 24.42 6.22 -13.88
C TYR A 419 23.34 7.29 -13.98
N VAL A 420 22.88 7.80 -12.83
CA VAL A 420 21.87 8.88 -12.80
C VAL A 420 22.40 10.14 -13.48
N GLU A 421 23.63 10.53 -13.18
CA GLU A 421 24.22 11.74 -13.77
C GLU A 421 24.48 11.58 -15.28
N THR A 422 25.00 10.42 -15.71
CA THR A 422 25.43 10.23 -17.11
C THR A 422 24.32 9.79 -18.06
N GLU A 423 23.31 9.08 -17.59
CA GLU A 423 22.33 8.42 -18.46
C GLU A 423 20.89 8.86 -18.18
N ILE A 424 20.54 9.22 -16.95
CA ILE A 424 19.18 9.67 -16.59
C ILE A 424 19.07 11.18 -16.82
N LEU A 425 19.91 11.98 -16.15
CA LEU A 425 19.85 13.43 -16.18
C LEU A 425 20.44 14.01 -17.47
N ALA A 426 21.55 13.46 -17.97
CA ALA A 426 22.17 13.95 -19.22
C ALA A 426 21.28 13.73 -20.46
N ARG A 427 20.49 12.65 -20.50
CA ARG A 427 19.53 12.39 -21.60
C ARG A 427 18.26 13.24 -21.50
N GLY A 428 17.88 13.65 -20.29
CA GLY A 428 16.74 14.56 -20.06
C GLY A 428 17.00 16.01 -20.51
N GLY A 429 18.25 16.48 -20.43
CA GLY A 429 18.65 17.85 -20.81
C GLY A 429 18.69 18.14 -22.31
N ALA A 430 18.72 17.11 -23.17
CA ALA A 430 18.90 17.29 -24.62
C ALA A 430 17.63 17.72 -25.39
N ARG A 431 16.46 17.83 -24.73
CA ARG A 431 15.19 18.21 -25.39
C ARG A 431 14.71 19.64 -25.15
N ILE A 432 15.50 20.47 -24.47
CA ILE A 432 15.23 21.92 -24.38
C ILE A 432 16.33 22.66 -25.16
N ARG A 433 16.20 22.71 -26.49
CA ARG A 433 16.86 23.74 -27.29
C ARG A 433 15.80 24.72 -27.78
N GLU A 434 16.02 25.97 -27.43
CA GLU A 434 15.20 27.16 -27.72
C GLU A 434 14.83 27.29 -29.21
N PRO A 435 13.69 27.93 -29.53
CA PRO A 435 13.29 28.17 -30.91
C PRO A 435 14.26 29.15 -31.58
N GLY A 436 14.74 28.75 -32.77
CA GLY A 436 15.76 29.45 -33.53
C GLY A 436 15.47 30.93 -33.76
N GLY A 437 16.43 31.76 -33.38
CA GLY A 437 16.52 33.16 -33.79
C GLY A 437 16.73 33.24 -35.30
N LEU A 438 15.69 33.69 -36.00
CA LEU A 438 15.74 34.05 -37.41
C LEU A 438 16.57 35.35 -37.56
N LYS A 439 17.81 35.23 -38.03
CA LYS A 439 18.61 36.37 -38.48
C LYS A 439 17.93 37.02 -39.68
N ARG A 440 17.46 38.26 -39.51
CA ARG A 440 17.17 39.17 -40.62
C ARG A 440 18.50 39.78 -41.09
N GLY A 441 18.78 39.65 -42.38
CA GLY A 441 19.86 40.34 -43.09
C GLY A 441 19.35 40.76 -44.47
N SER A 442 18.94 42.02 -44.55
CA SER A 442 18.96 42.95 -45.70
C SER A 442 18.98 42.40 -47.15
N ALA A 443 17.90 42.66 -47.87
CA ALA A 443 17.89 43.47 -49.09
C ALA A 443 16.54 44.19 -49.19
#